data_AF-U6MJX3-F1
#
_entry.id   AF-U6MJX3-F1
#
_cell.length_a   1.000
_cell.length_b   1.000
_cell.length_c   1.000
_cell.angle_alpha   90.00
_cell.angle_beta   90.00
_cell.angle_gamma   90.00
#
_symmetry.space_group_name_H-M   'P 1'
#
loop_
_entity.id
_entity.type
_entity.pdbx_description
1 polymer ?
#
loop_
_entity_poly.entity_id
_entity_poly.type
_entity_poly.pdbx_seq_one_letter_code
_entity_poly.pdbx_strand_id
1 'polypeptide(L)'
;MYSKILLVGALALGETAAPSAQRATAPSAQQQPLAAGVSDFLAFPDEEKDLNLKSKSEFEKIAALKGAGEAAAFTDITEEEFNQINKAMKPCFQSLNRQACGGRASATEYPGGLHCPPGSCCSKTVIEQGKIGNWCSQSWVFCSTSIIYDPAYSYGSCKCDSYRNRCPVGSSCFDSSFGAFCKCNEDLEEREGGCHFTTTTTTTTTTTTTTTTTTTTTTTTPPPRSLCKVDDCRPGFCDVIDNKVVCTCVGGYVSKKLSEEKEQCVFNY
;
A
#
# COMPACT_ATOMS: atom_id res chain seq x y z
N MET A 1 -18.26 -4.71 45.95
CA MET A 1 -16.85 -4.28 45.90
C MET A 1 -16.65 -3.53 44.58
N TYR A 2 -16.82 -2.22 44.61
CA TYR A 2 -16.69 -1.33 43.46
C TYR A 2 -15.35 -0.61 43.58
N SER A 3 -14.49 -0.70 42.57
CA SER A 3 -13.29 0.14 42.47
C SER A 3 -13.44 1.03 41.24
N LYS A 4 -13.84 2.29 41.49
CA LYS A 4 -13.83 3.38 40.51
C LYS A 4 -12.47 4.05 40.62
N ILE A 5 -11.66 3.99 39.56
CA ILE A 5 -10.45 4.78 39.44
C ILE A 5 -10.81 6.06 38.66
N LEU A 6 -10.79 7.18 39.37
CA LEU A 6 -10.85 8.54 38.86
C LEU A 6 -9.43 8.94 38.47
N LEU A 7 -9.19 9.24 37.20
CA LEU A 7 -7.96 9.86 36.72
C LEU A 7 -8.27 11.30 36.30
N VAL A 8 -7.82 12.23 37.15
CA VAL A 8 -7.76 13.67 36.92
C VAL A 8 -6.30 14.00 36.63
N GLY A 9 -6.05 14.74 35.56
CA GLY A 9 -4.74 15.33 35.24
C GLY A 9 -4.86 16.15 33.96
N ALA A 10 -5.25 17.43 34.04
CA ALA A 10 -4.43 18.61 34.34
C ALA A 10 -3.65 19.11 33.11
N LEU A 11 -4.06 20.31 32.68
CA LEU A 11 -3.49 21.17 31.65
C LEU A 11 -2.02 21.52 31.94
N ALA A 12 -1.22 21.61 30.87
CA ALA A 12 -0.10 22.54 30.79
C ALA A 12 0.07 23.00 29.33
N LEU A 13 -0.34 24.24 29.07
CA LEU A 13 0.05 25.03 27.91
C LEU A 13 1.51 25.47 28.13
N GLY A 14 2.38 25.18 27.17
CA GLY A 14 3.76 25.66 27.13
C GLY A 14 4.07 26.28 25.78
N GLU A 15 3.93 27.60 25.69
CA GLU A 15 4.55 28.42 24.64
C GLU A 15 6.06 28.44 24.85
N THR A 16 6.82 27.93 23.88
CA THR A 16 8.27 28.15 23.80
C THR A 16 8.59 28.94 22.55
N ALA A 17 8.98 30.20 22.77
CA ALA A 17 9.59 31.08 21.79
C ALA A 17 10.89 30.48 21.23
N ALA A 18 11.04 30.52 19.91
CA ALA A 18 12.27 30.13 19.23
C ALA A 18 13.29 31.30 19.21
N PRO A 19 14.55 31.09 19.64
CA PRO A 19 15.60 32.08 19.46
C PRO A 19 16.23 31.98 18.06
N SER A 20 16.58 33.15 17.54
CA SER A 20 17.32 33.36 16.30
C SER A 20 18.66 32.62 16.29
N ALA A 21 18.86 31.74 15.31
CA ALA A 21 20.14 31.09 15.09
C ALA A 21 21.11 32.03 14.36
N GLN A 22 22.17 32.41 15.06
CA GLN A 22 23.34 33.08 14.50
C GLN A 22 24.13 32.13 13.60
N ARG A 23 24.55 32.66 12.46
CA ARG A 23 25.39 32.04 11.44
C ARG A 23 26.81 31.86 11.99
N ALA A 24 27.16 30.65 12.41
CA ALA A 24 28.53 30.28 12.77
C ALA A 24 29.29 29.84 11.52
N THR A 25 30.32 30.61 11.18
CA THR A 25 31.34 30.34 10.17
C THR A 25 32.19 29.16 10.64
N ALA A 26 32.26 28.07 9.87
CA ALA A 26 33.14 26.95 10.15
C ALA A 26 34.60 27.28 9.78
N PRO A 27 35.61 26.94 10.60
CA PRO A 27 37.00 27.05 10.23
C PRO A 27 37.41 25.87 9.33
N SER A 28 38.16 26.21 8.29
CA SER A 28 38.82 25.30 7.36
C SER A 28 39.83 24.43 8.12
N ALA A 29 39.56 23.12 8.25
CA ALA A 29 40.51 22.16 8.80
C ALA A 29 41.35 21.58 7.66
N GLN A 30 42.65 21.81 7.77
CA GLN A 30 43.70 21.30 6.91
C GLN A 30 43.65 19.77 6.79
N GLN A 31 43.76 19.29 5.55
CA GLN A 31 44.15 17.92 5.23
C GLN A 31 45.55 17.63 5.78
N GLN A 32 45.65 16.59 6.62
CA GLN A 32 46.90 15.87 6.85
C GLN A 32 46.79 14.47 6.24
N PRO A 33 47.72 14.06 5.37
CA PRO A 33 47.81 12.69 4.90
C PRO A 33 48.55 11.85 5.95
N LEU A 34 47.83 10.99 6.66
CA LEU A 34 48.43 9.91 7.44
C LEU A 34 48.53 8.68 6.54
N ALA A 35 49.70 8.54 5.93
CA ALA A 35 50.19 7.26 5.45
C ALA A 35 50.48 6.36 6.66
N ALA A 36 49.72 5.28 6.81
CA ALA A 36 50.08 4.15 7.65
C ALA A 36 49.79 2.87 6.87
N GLY A 37 50.86 2.19 6.46
CA GLY A 37 50.81 0.89 5.81
C GLY A 37 50.65 -0.23 6.82
N VAL A 38 49.67 -1.09 6.58
CA VAL A 38 49.51 -2.49 7.00
C VAL A 38 48.26 -2.97 6.22
N SER A 39 48.19 -4.08 5.50
CA SER A 39 48.87 -5.36 5.65
C SER A 39 48.99 -6.07 4.29
N ASP A 40 50.13 -6.72 4.12
CA ASP A 40 50.33 -7.83 3.22
C ASP A 40 49.41 -9.03 3.57
N PHE A 41 49.11 -9.80 2.53
CA PHE A 41 48.90 -11.25 2.56
C PHE A 41 47.72 -11.80 3.38
N LEU A 42 46.56 -11.94 2.71
CA LEU A 42 45.88 -13.24 2.63
C LEU A 42 45.38 -13.43 1.20
N ALA A 43 46.23 -14.03 0.37
CA ALA A 43 45.82 -14.67 -0.87
C ALA A 43 44.91 -15.84 -0.50
N PHE A 44 43.62 -15.72 -0.80
CA PHE A 44 42.70 -16.84 -0.77
C PHE A 44 42.95 -17.68 -2.03
N PRO A 45 43.18 -19.00 -1.91
CA PRO A 45 43.32 -19.85 -3.08
C PRO A 45 42.00 -19.95 -3.83
N ASP A 46 42.07 -19.74 -5.15
CA ASP A 46 41.05 -20.10 -6.13
C ASP A 46 40.83 -21.63 -6.11
N GLU A 47 39.90 -22.10 -5.28
CA GLU A 47 39.26 -23.42 -5.44
C GLU A 47 37.83 -23.22 -5.95
N GLU A 48 37.72 -22.80 -7.21
CA GLU A 48 36.49 -22.81 -7.98
C GLU A 48 36.63 -23.78 -9.16
N LYS A 49 36.43 -25.07 -8.91
CA LYS A 49 36.07 -26.07 -9.92
C LYS A 49 35.57 -27.36 -9.25
N ASP A 50 34.51 -27.92 -9.82
CA ASP A 50 34.00 -29.28 -9.57
C ASP A 50 32.88 -29.51 -8.52
N LEU A 51 32.03 -28.53 -8.25
CA LEU A 51 30.74 -28.74 -7.55
C LEU A 51 29.52 -28.37 -8.40
N ASN A 52 29.60 -28.56 -9.71
CA ASN A 52 28.49 -28.30 -10.62
C ASN A 52 28.26 -29.51 -11.52
N LEU A 53 27.57 -30.54 -11.01
CA LEU A 53 26.81 -31.49 -11.85
C LEU A 53 25.84 -32.40 -11.07
N LYS A 54 25.88 -32.46 -9.74
CA LYS A 54 25.05 -33.40 -8.94
C LYS A 54 23.82 -32.79 -8.24
N SER A 55 23.67 -31.46 -8.21
CA SER A 55 22.55 -30.80 -7.51
C SER A 55 21.31 -30.55 -8.38
N LYS A 56 21.41 -30.68 -9.71
CA LYS A 56 20.29 -30.37 -10.62
C LYS A 56 19.16 -31.42 -10.57
N SER A 57 19.45 -32.68 -10.20
CA SER A 57 18.43 -33.74 -10.11
C SER A 57 17.78 -33.88 -8.74
N GLU A 58 18.25 -33.18 -7.69
CA GLU A 58 17.60 -33.18 -6.37
C GLU A 58 16.68 -31.98 -6.17
N PHE A 59 16.91 -30.86 -6.86
CA PHE A 59 16.02 -29.70 -6.78
C PHE A 59 14.63 -29.97 -7.39
N GLU A 60 14.49 -30.90 -8.34
CA GLU A 60 13.18 -31.33 -8.86
C GLU A 60 12.41 -32.24 -7.87
N LYS A 61 13.10 -32.91 -6.93
CA LYS A 61 12.43 -33.77 -5.93
C LYS A 61 11.86 -33.00 -4.75
N ILE A 62 12.37 -31.82 -4.43
CA ILE A 62 11.86 -31.01 -3.31
C ILE A 62 10.61 -30.21 -3.70
N ALA A 63 10.37 -29.99 -5.01
CA ALA A 63 9.14 -29.37 -5.50
C ALA A 63 7.88 -30.25 -5.31
N ALA A 64 8.04 -31.55 -5.09
CA ALA A 64 6.93 -32.51 -5.01
C ALA A 64 6.37 -32.74 -3.57
N LEU A 65 6.95 -32.11 -2.54
CA LEU A 65 6.55 -32.32 -1.14
C LEU A 65 5.85 -31.12 -0.48
N LYS A 66 5.56 -30.04 -1.23
CA LYS A 66 4.70 -28.96 -0.75
C LYS A 66 3.24 -29.42 -0.80
N GLY A 67 2.72 -29.83 0.36
CA GLY A 67 1.36 -30.31 0.53
C GLY A 67 0.29 -29.34 0.00
N ALA A 68 -0.88 -29.89 -0.31
CA ALA A 68 -2.07 -29.24 -0.85
C ALA A 68 -2.74 -28.25 0.12
N GLY A 69 -1.97 -27.34 0.72
CA GLY A 69 -2.48 -26.13 1.33
C GLY A 69 -2.48 -25.06 0.26
N GLU A 70 -3.62 -24.89 -0.40
CA GLU A 70 -4.07 -23.70 -1.16
C GLU A 70 -2.92 -22.75 -1.54
N ALA A 71 -2.04 -23.21 -2.44
CA ALA A 71 -1.00 -22.36 -2.98
C ALA A 71 -1.75 -21.26 -3.74
N ALA A 72 -1.77 -20.05 -3.18
CA ALA A 72 -2.22 -18.86 -3.89
C ALA A 72 -1.61 -18.93 -5.28
N ALA A 73 -2.48 -19.10 -6.28
CA ALA A 73 -2.06 -19.37 -7.65
C ALA A 73 -1.20 -18.18 -8.07
N PHE A 74 0.11 -18.40 -8.12
CA PHE A 74 1.05 -17.39 -8.58
C PHE A 74 0.66 -17.08 -10.01
N THR A 75 0.20 -15.87 -10.25
CA THR A 75 -0.17 -15.46 -11.59
C THR A 75 1.11 -15.10 -12.31
N ASP A 76 1.45 -15.86 -13.35
CA ASP A 76 2.57 -15.54 -14.24
C ASP A 76 2.19 -14.30 -15.07
N ILE A 77 2.40 -13.12 -14.49
CA ILE A 77 2.33 -11.82 -15.17
C ILE A 77 3.75 -11.40 -15.58
N THR A 78 3.93 -10.88 -16.79
CA THR A 78 5.25 -10.38 -17.20
C THR A 78 5.61 -9.07 -16.50
N GLU A 79 6.89 -8.69 -16.51
CA GLU A 79 7.33 -7.43 -15.92
C GLU A 79 6.68 -6.22 -16.61
N GLU A 80 6.48 -6.28 -17.92
CA GLU A 80 5.85 -5.23 -18.72
C GLU A 80 4.38 -5.08 -18.36
N GLU A 81 3.64 -6.20 -18.28
CA GLU A 81 2.25 -6.20 -17.86
C GLU A 81 2.12 -5.67 -16.43
N PHE A 82 2.98 -6.12 -15.51
CA PHE A 82 3.01 -5.59 -14.16
C PHE A 82 3.26 -4.09 -14.17
N ASN A 83 4.22 -3.59 -14.94
CA ASN A 83 4.53 -2.17 -15.04
C ASN A 83 3.41 -1.32 -15.65
N GLN A 84 2.55 -1.89 -16.50
CA GLN A 84 1.39 -1.21 -17.07
C GLN A 84 0.25 -1.02 -16.07
N ILE A 85 0.13 -1.88 -15.05
CA ILE A 85 -0.87 -1.73 -13.98
C ILE A 85 -0.65 -0.40 -13.23
N ASN A 86 -1.72 0.33 -12.96
CA ASN A 86 -1.63 1.60 -12.22
C ASN A 86 -0.99 1.39 -10.85
N LYS A 87 -0.14 2.34 -10.44
CA LYS A 87 0.56 2.29 -9.15
C LYS A 87 -0.37 2.23 -7.95
N ALA A 88 -1.56 2.82 -8.03
CA ALA A 88 -2.57 2.75 -6.96
C ALA A 88 -3.18 1.34 -6.82
N MET A 89 -3.12 0.52 -7.87
CA MET A 89 -3.54 -0.88 -7.84
C MET A 89 -2.43 -1.82 -7.34
N LYS A 90 -1.26 -1.29 -6.94
CA LYS A 90 -0.12 -2.07 -6.43
C LYS A 90 0.08 -1.75 -4.95
N PRO A 91 -0.46 -2.57 -4.03
CA PRO A 91 -0.43 -2.26 -2.61
C PRO A 91 0.97 -2.34 -1.97
N CYS A 92 1.90 -3.02 -2.63
CA CYS A 92 3.32 -3.06 -2.33
C CYS A 92 4.13 -3.43 -3.59
N PHE A 93 5.44 -3.18 -3.55
CA PHE A 93 6.34 -3.45 -4.67
C PHE A 93 7.51 -4.30 -4.19
N GLN A 94 7.98 -5.22 -5.03
CA GLN A 94 9.17 -6.01 -4.76
C GLN A 94 10.38 -5.41 -5.49
N SER A 95 11.43 -5.15 -4.74
CA SER A 95 12.74 -4.68 -5.22
C SER A 95 13.60 -5.86 -5.65
N LEU A 96 14.57 -5.61 -6.53
CA LEU A 96 15.56 -6.61 -6.91
C LEU A 96 16.66 -6.73 -5.85
N ASN A 97 17.45 -7.79 -5.94
CA ASN A 97 18.64 -7.93 -5.10
C ASN A 97 19.61 -6.77 -5.33
N ARG A 98 20.20 -6.26 -4.24
CA ARG A 98 21.10 -5.09 -4.23
C ARG A 98 20.45 -3.77 -4.70
N GLN A 99 19.13 -3.71 -4.75
CA GLN A 99 18.40 -2.45 -4.99
C GLN A 99 17.82 -1.86 -3.71
N ALA A 100 17.36 -0.61 -3.80
CA ALA A 100 16.83 0.14 -2.67
C ALA A 100 15.56 -0.53 -2.12
N CYS A 101 15.35 -0.43 -0.81
CA CYS A 101 14.17 -0.98 -0.14
C CYS A 101 13.68 -0.04 0.98
N GLY A 102 12.55 -0.40 1.59
CA GLY A 102 11.92 0.35 2.66
C GLY A 102 11.63 1.80 2.31
N GLY A 103 11.83 2.70 3.27
CA GLY A 103 11.55 4.14 3.12
C GLY A 103 12.53 4.91 2.23
N ARG A 104 13.48 4.24 1.56
CA ARG A 104 14.37 4.90 0.59
C ARG A 104 13.71 5.12 -0.77
N ALA A 105 12.67 4.34 -1.05
CA ALA A 105 11.78 4.55 -2.17
C ALA A 105 10.91 5.79 -1.89
N SER A 106 10.69 6.65 -2.89
CA SER A 106 9.76 7.76 -2.71
C SER A 106 8.33 7.22 -2.55
N ALA A 107 7.60 7.69 -1.55
CA ALA A 107 6.22 7.24 -1.30
C ALA A 107 5.27 7.56 -2.48
N THR A 108 5.63 8.57 -3.28
CA THR A 108 4.94 8.95 -4.51
C THR A 108 5.11 7.94 -5.63
N GLU A 109 6.27 7.27 -5.70
CA GLU A 109 6.58 6.31 -6.75
C GLU A 109 6.20 4.88 -6.35
N TYR A 110 6.34 4.57 -5.05
CA TYR A 110 6.09 3.26 -4.46
C TYR A 110 5.17 3.41 -3.23
N PRO A 111 3.85 3.61 -3.44
CA PRO A 111 2.91 3.62 -2.34
C PRO A 111 2.99 2.28 -1.60
N GLY A 112 3.38 2.34 -0.32
CA GLY A 112 3.58 1.14 0.51
C GLY A 112 5.04 0.68 0.67
N GLY A 113 5.98 1.29 -0.07
CA GLY A 113 7.41 1.01 0.03
C GLY A 113 7.88 -0.15 -0.88
N LEU A 114 9.21 -0.31 -0.92
CA LEU A 114 9.89 -1.37 -1.68
C LEU A 114 10.31 -2.51 -0.75
N HIS A 115 9.87 -3.73 -1.05
CA HIS A 115 10.10 -4.93 -0.27
C HIS A 115 11.16 -5.82 -0.93
N CYS A 116 12.03 -6.45 -0.15
CA CYS A 116 13.01 -7.38 -0.68
C CYS A 116 12.38 -8.74 -1.00
N PRO A 117 12.96 -9.52 -1.94
CA PRO A 117 12.46 -10.85 -2.30
C PRO A 117 12.58 -11.85 -1.14
N PRO A 118 11.93 -13.02 -1.21
CA PRO A 118 11.90 -14.03 -0.13
C PRO A 118 13.26 -14.46 0.44
N GLY A 119 14.35 -14.34 -0.34
CA GLY A 119 15.71 -14.70 0.07
C GLY A 119 16.59 -13.55 0.57
N SER A 120 16.04 -12.33 0.69
CA SER A 120 16.84 -11.13 0.96
C SER A 120 16.23 -10.27 2.06
N CYS A 121 17.07 -9.65 2.88
CA CYS A 121 16.65 -8.67 3.87
C CYS A 121 16.89 -7.24 3.39
N CYS A 122 16.08 -6.31 3.89
CA CYS A 122 16.26 -4.87 3.70
C CYS A 122 17.23 -4.32 4.75
N SER A 123 18.53 -4.38 4.49
CA SER A 123 19.56 -3.94 5.43
C SER A 123 19.71 -2.42 5.43
N LYS A 124 19.87 -1.82 6.61
CA LYS A 124 20.09 -0.38 6.85
C LYS A 124 21.55 0.04 6.72
N THR A 125 22.49 -0.91 6.78
CA THR A 125 23.93 -0.66 6.90
C THR A 125 24.71 -1.01 5.65
N VAL A 126 24.07 -1.58 4.64
CA VAL A 126 24.73 -1.92 3.37
C VAL A 126 25.15 -0.64 2.67
N ILE A 127 26.38 -0.65 2.15
CA ILE A 127 26.93 0.43 1.32
C ILE A 127 26.84 -0.05 -0.12
N GLU A 128 25.94 0.57 -0.89
CA GLU A 128 25.90 0.36 -2.33
C GLU A 128 26.00 1.69 -3.06
N GLN A 129 26.77 1.69 -4.16
CA GLN A 129 27.00 2.89 -4.96
C GLN A 129 27.49 4.10 -4.13
N GLY A 130 28.33 3.84 -3.13
CA GLY A 130 28.86 4.87 -2.23
C GLY A 130 27.84 5.47 -1.25
N LYS A 131 26.64 4.88 -1.13
CA LYS A 131 25.59 5.35 -0.22
C LYS A 131 25.20 4.26 0.78
N ILE A 132 25.28 4.60 2.06
CA ILE A 132 24.78 3.77 3.16
C ILE A 132 23.26 3.92 3.25
N GLY A 133 22.53 2.83 3.43
CA GLY A 133 21.10 2.90 3.69
C GLY A 133 20.36 1.59 3.44
N ASN A 134 19.05 1.71 3.22
CA ASN A 134 18.16 0.58 2.98
C ASN A 134 18.38 -0.05 1.59
N TRP A 135 19.03 -1.21 1.58
CA TRP A 135 19.28 -2.01 0.38
C TRP A 135 18.97 -3.49 0.61
N CYS A 136 18.44 -4.16 -0.41
CA CYS A 136 18.21 -5.60 -0.36
C CYS A 136 19.54 -6.36 -0.40
N SER A 137 19.79 -7.22 0.59
CA SER A 137 20.98 -8.07 0.67
C SER A 137 20.61 -9.52 0.98
N GLN A 138 21.39 -10.44 0.43
CA GLN A 138 21.32 -11.88 0.75
C GLN A 138 22.41 -12.29 1.76
N SER A 139 23.34 -11.39 2.09
CA SER A 139 24.44 -11.71 2.99
C SER A 139 23.93 -11.84 4.41
N TRP A 140 24.19 -12.99 5.04
CA TRP A 140 23.79 -13.28 6.41
C TRP A 140 24.27 -12.21 7.40
N VAL A 141 25.43 -11.59 7.17
CA VAL A 141 25.99 -10.55 8.04
C VAL A 141 25.04 -9.36 8.13
N PHE A 142 24.49 -8.94 6.99
CA PHE A 142 23.56 -7.83 6.89
C PHE A 142 22.11 -8.19 7.24
N CYS A 143 21.83 -9.48 7.36
CA CYS A 143 20.51 -10.05 7.62
C CYS A 143 20.39 -10.77 8.98
N SER A 144 21.42 -10.65 9.82
CA SER A 144 21.56 -11.40 11.07
C SER A 144 20.65 -10.90 12.19
N THR A 145 20.42 -9.59 12.29
CA THR A 145 19.67 -8.98 13.40
C THR A 145 18.71 -7.89 12.93
N SER A 146 17.57 -7.74 13.60
CA SER A 146 16.58 -6.68 13.34
C SER A 146 17.08 -5.26 13.63
N ILE A 147 18.27 -5.14 14.24
CA ILE A 147 18.98 -3.86 14.39
C ILE A 147 19.58 -3.46 13.03
N ILE A 148 20.05 -4.44 12.25
CA ILE A 148 20.77 -4.24 11.00
C ILE A 148 19.82 -4.18 9.80
N TYR A 149 18.69 -4.90 9.83
CA TYR A 149 17.70 -4.89 8.75
C TYR A 149 16.30 -4.51 9.22
N ASP A 150 15.44 -4.09 8.29
CA ASP A 150 14.03 -3.79 8.55
C ASP A 150 13.15 -5.01 8.24
N PRO A 151 12.57 -5.68 9.26
CA PRO A 151 11.75 -6.87 9.04
C PRO A 151 10.47 -6.59 8.24
N ALA A 152 9.94 -5.36 8.27
CA ALA A 152 8.72 -5.02 7.53
C ALA A 152 8.92 -5.10 6.01
N TYR A 153 10.14 -4.84 5.52
CA TYR A 153 10.48 -4.82 4.09
C TYR A 153 11.38 -5.99 3.67
N SER A 154 11.51 -7.02 4.50
CA SER A 154 12.42 -8.14 4.26
C SER A 154 11.69 -9.42 3.90
N TYR A 155 12.41 -10.37 3.28
CA TYR A 155 12.00 -11.76 3.10
C TYR A 155 10.65 -11.94 2.41
N GLY A 156 10.36 -11.14 1.37
CA GLY A 156 9.16 -11.29 0.57
C GLY A 156 7.88 -11.01 1.34
N SER A 157 7.91 -9.99 2.21
CA SER A 157 6.72 -9.59 2.98
C SER A 157 5.62 -8.94 2.12
N CYS A 158 5.94 -8.52 0.88
CA CYS A 158 4.97 -8.00 -0.09
C CYS A 158 4.11 -9.12 -0.67
N LYS A 159 3.06 -9.48 0.08
CA LYS A 159 2.06 -10.49 -0.29
C LYS A 159 0.64 -9.99 -0.03
N CYS A 160 -0.31 -10.56 -0.73
CA CYS A 160 -1.73 -10.29 -0.55
C CYS A 160 -2.20 -10.55 0.88
N ASP A 161 -1.71 -11.59 1.56
CA ASP A 161 -2.07 -11.86 2.96
C ASP A 161 -1.83 -10.66 3.89
N SER A 162 -0.74 -9.91 3.64
CA SER A 162 -0.35 -8.75 4.44
C SER A 162 -0.99 -7.45 3.95
N TYR A 163 -1.31 -7.35 2.65
CA TYR A 163 -1.60 -6.07 1.99
C TYR A 163 -2.94 -6.01 1.24
N ARG A 164 -3.77 -7.06 1.30
CA ARG A 164 -5.08 -7.12 0.64
C ARG A 164 -6.02 -5.97 1.02
N ASN A 165 -5.90 -5.45 2.24
CA ASN A 165 -6.72 -4.33 2.72
C ASN A 165 -6.42 -2.99 2.03
N ARG A 166 -5.33 -2.90 1.26
CA ARG A 166 -4.99 -1.72 0.45
C ARG A 166 -5.57 -1.77 -0.95
N CYS A 167 -6.12 -2.90 -1.38
CA CYS A 167 -6.79 -3.00 -2.66
C CYS A 167 -8.11 -2.21 -2.64
N PRO A 168 -8.48 -1.53 -3.75
CA PRO A 168 -9.74 -0.83 -3.84
C PRO A 168 -10.93 -1.79 -3.73
N VAL A 169 -12.07 -1.27 -3.28
CA VAL A 169 -13.32 -2.04 -3.19
C VAL A 169 -13.70 -2.56 -4.57
N GLY A 170 -14.14 -3.82 -4.65
CA GLY A 170 -14.48 -4.47 -5.92
C GLY A 170 -13.27 -4.98 -6.70
N SER A 171 -12.11 -5.12 -6.05
CA SER A 171 -10.94 -5.82 -6.61
C SER A 171 -10.54 -7.03 -5.79
N SER A 172 -9.83 -7.94 -6.44
CA SER A 172 -9.18 -9.11 -5.85
C SER A 172 -7.66 -8.94 -5.89
N CYS A 173 -6.97 -9.41 -4.86
CA CYS A 173 -5.51 -9.30 -4.75
C CYS A 173 -4.84 -10.56 -5.32
N PHE A 174 -3.77 -10.38 -6.08
CA PHE A 174 -2.97 -11.42 -6.69
C PHE A 174 -1.48 -11.23 -6.36
N ASP A 175 -0.80 -12.32 -6.04
CA ASP A 175 0.64 -12.33 -5.78
C ASP A 175 1.41 -12.59 -7.09
N SER A 176 2.48 -11.81 -7.32
CA SER A 176 3.42 -12.00 -8.43
C SER A 176 4.87 -11.95 -7.96
N SER A 177 5.82 -12.26 -8.84
CA SER A 177 7.27 -12.16 -8.56
C SER A 177 7.75 -10.73 -8.35
N PHE A 178 6.97 -9.75 -8.84
CA PHE A 178 7.26 -8.31 -8.74
C PHE A 178 6.54 -7.64 -7.57
N GLY A 179 5.73 -8.40 -6.83
CA GLY A 179 4.93 -7.94 -5.69
C GLY A 179 3.45 -8.28 -5.82
N ALA A 180 2.67 -7.92 -4.81
CA ALA A 180 1.22 -8.06 -4.84
C ALA A 180 0.60 -6.94 -5.70
N PHE A 181 -0.46 -7.27 -6.44
CA PHE A 181 -1.26 -6.30 -7.19
C PHE A 181 -2.75 -6.61 -7.06
N CYS A 182 -3.58 -5.61 -7.31
CA CYS A 182 -5.02 -5.71 -7.28
C CYS A 182 -5.55 -5.75 -8.72
N LYS A 183 -6.57 -6.57 -8.97
CA LYS A 183 -7.28 -6.62 -10.24
C LYS A 183 -8.78 -6.47 -9.98
N CYS A 184 -9.44 -5.59 -10.73
CA CYS A 184 -10.88 -5.41 -10.61
C CYS A 184 -11.63 -6.72 -10.89
N ASN A 185 -12.72 -6.94 -10.16
CA ASN A 185 -13.59 -8.09 -10.38
C ASN A 185 -14.28 -7.99 -11.75
N GLU A 186 -14.87 -9.10 -12.19
CA GLU A 186 -15.72 -9.13 -13.38
C GLU A 186 -16.80 -8.02 -13.27
N ASP A 187 -17.07 -7.32 -14.36
CA ASP A 187 -17.96 -6.14 -14.48
C ASP A 187 -17.41 -4.79 -13.97
N LEU A 188 -16.20 -4.74 -13.44
CA LEU A 188 -15.53 -3.49 -13.07
C LEU A 188 -14.30 -3.21 -13.94
N GLU A 189 -14.19 -1.98 -14.40
CA GLU A 189 -13.03 -1.45 -15.10
C GLU A 189 -12.17 -0.61 -14.16
N GLU A 190 -10.86 -0.70 -14.37
CA GLU A 190 -9.89 0.14 -13.67
C GLU A 190 -9.95 1.57 -14.24
N ARG A 191 -10.21 2.55 -13.37
CA ARG A 191 -10.15 3.98 -13.71
C ARG A 191 -9.51 4.73 -12.55
N GLU A 192 -8.46 5.51 -12.84
CA GLU A 192 -7.75 6.34 -11.86
C GLU A 192 -7.25 5.58 -10.60
N GLY A 193 -6.97 4.27 -10.73
CA GLY A 193 -6.54 3.44 -9.60
C GLY A 193 -7.67 2.94 -8.69
N GLY A 194 -8.91 3.10 -9.11
CA GLY A 194 -10.09 2.49 -8.50
C GLY A 194 -10.80 1.55 -9.47
N CYS A 195 -11.65 0.67 -8.93
CA CYS A 195 -12.53 -0.18 -9.72
C CYS A 195 -13.91 0.46 -9.81
N HIS A 196 -14.38 0.70 -11.03
CA HIS A 196 -15.67 1.32 -11.30
C HIS A 196 -16.48 0.41 -12.22
N PHE A 197 -17.81 0.42 -12.07
CA PHE A 197 -18.67 -0.27 -13.04
C PHE A 197 -18.42 0.28 -14.44
N THR A 198 -18.26 -0.62 -15.41
CA THR A 198 -18.25 -0.24 -16.82
C THR A 198 -19.59 0.41 -17.12
N THR A 199 -19.62 1.74 -17.22
CA THR A 199 -20.78 2.43 -17.79
C THR A 199 -20.81 2.07 -19.27
N THR A 200 -21.46 0.95 -19.61
CA THR A 200 -21.73 0.59 -20.99
C THR A 200 -22.65 1.66 -21.55
N THR A 201 -22.04 2.65 -22.21
CA THR A 201 -22.79 3.65 -22.97
C THR A 201 -23.20 2.96 -24.26
N THR A 202 -24.31 2.24 -24.21
CA THR A 202 -24.90 1.62 -25.40
C THR A 202 -25.33 2.74 -26.34
N THR A 203 -24.47 3.08 -27.29
CA THR A 203 -24.79 4.02 -28.36
C THR A 203 -25.59 3.24 -29.39
N THR A 204 -26.92 3.30 -29.25
CA THR A 204 -27.83 2.76 -30.27
C THR A 204 -27.78 3.67 -31.49
N THR A 205 -26.97 3.31 -32.49
CA THR A 205 -26.94 4.00 -33.78
C THR A 205 -28.18 3.62 -34.58
N THR A 206 -29.24 4.42 -34.45
CA THR A 206 -30.44 4.26 -35.28
C THR A 206 -30.18 4.88 -36.65
N THR A 207 -30.01 4.04 -37.68
CA THR A 207 -29.92 4.50 -39.07
C THR A 207 -31.34 4.81 -39.58
N THR A 208 -31.77 6.07 -39.46
CA THR A 208 -33.10 6.51 -39.90
C THR A 208 -33.03 7.09 -41.32
N THR A 209 -33.65 6.43 -42.29
CA THR A 209 -33.96 6.99 -43.61
C THR A 209 -35.08 8.03 -43.47
N THR A 210 -34.88 9.18 -44.09
CA THR A 210 -35.65 10.43 -44.01
C THR A 210 -37.18 10.29 -43.94
N THR A 211 -37.77 10.58 -42.77
CA THR A 211 -39.08 11.25 -42.63
C THR A 211 -39.10 11.93 -41.26
N THR A 212 -39.25 13.25 -41.23
CA THR A 212 -39.13 14.07 -40.01
C THR A 212 -40.35 13.86 -39.12
N THR A 213 -40.14 13.22 -37.95
CA THR A 213 -41.13 13.21 -36.86
C THR A 213 -40.37 13.41 -35.56
N THR A 214 -40.64 14.54 -34.89
CA THR A 214 -40.01 14.91 -33.62
C THR A 214 -40.71 14.15 -32.50
N THR A 215 -40.03 13.15 -31.92
CA THR A 215 -40.54 12.41 -30.76
C THR A 215 -39.64 12.67 -29.55
N THR A 216 -40.14 13.47 -28.62
CA THR A 216 -39.50 13.74 -27.33
C THR A 216 -39.69 12.52 -26.44
N THR A 217 -38.61 11.76 -26.18
CA THR A 217 -38.66 10.61 -25.28
C THR A 217 -38.06 10.99 -23.94
N THR A 218 -38.87 10.99 -22.90
CA THR A 218 -38.46 11.27 -21.52
C THR A 218 -37.97 9.98 -20.89
N THR A 219 -36.65 9.79 -20.80
CA THR A 219 -36.08 8.62 -20.12
C THR A 219 -36.11 8.88 -18.62
N THR A 220 -36.99 8.16 -17.92
CA THR A 220 -37.07 8.16 -16.45
C THR A 220 -35.88 7.40 -15.87
N THR A 221 -34.83 8.14 -15.51
CA THR A 221 -33.76 7.66 -14.63
C THR A 221 -34.40 7.12 -13.35
N PRO A 222 -34.07 5.90 -12.88
CA PRO A 222 -34.52 5.44 -11.57
C PRO A 222 -34.11 6.48 -10.52
N PRO A 223 -35.00 6.83 -9.58
CA PRO A 223 -34.74 7.88 -8.62
C PRO A 223 -33.38 7.64 -7.95
N PRO A 224 -32.52 8.66 -7.87
CA PRO A 224 -31.20 8.51 -7.29
C PRO A 224 -31.35 7.88 -5.90
N ARG A 225 -30.70 6.73 -5.68
CA ARG A 225 -30.64 6.10 -4.36
C ARG A 225 -30.17 7.17 -3.38
N SER A 226 -30.92 7.36 -2.30
CA SER A 226 -30.72 8.42 -1.30
C SER A 226 -29.36 8.25 -0.63
N LEU A 227 -28.34 8.85 -1.25
CA LEU A 227 -27.01 8.97 -0.66
C LEU A 227 -27.13 9.89 0.56
N CYS A 228 -26.69 9.38 1.71
CA CYS A 228 -26.48 10.16 2.93
C CYS A 228 -25.63 11.40 2.60
N LYS A 229 -26.22 12.60 2.65
CA LYS A 229 -25.43 13.83 2.58
C LYS A 229 -24.99 14.21 3.98
N VAL A 230 -23.79 14.79 4.06
CA VAL A 230 -23.20 15.28 5.33
C VAL A 230 -24.15 16.25 6.05
N ASP A 231 -25.01 16.95 5.31
CA ASP A 231 -25.97 17.93 5.85
C ASP A 231 -27.30 17.33 6.33
N ASP A 232 -27.64 16.09 5.97
CA ASP A 232 -28.95 15.51 6.32
C ASP A 232 -29.07 15.24 7.84
N CYS A 233 -27.97 14.89 8.52
CA CYS A 233 -28.00 14.48 9.93
C CYS A 233 -27.33 15.44 10.93
N ARG A 234 -26.86 16.64 10.53
CA ARG A 234 -26.07 17.52 11.42
C ARG A 234 -26.91 18.02 12.63
N PRO A 235 -26.40 17.96 13.89
CA PRO A 235 -25.02 17.67 14.33
C PRO A 235 -24.69 16.20 14.64
N GLY A 236 -25.40 15.23 14.05
CA GLY A 236 -25.15 13.79 14.13
C GLY A 236 -24.39 13.19 12.94
N PHE A 237 -24.36 11.85 12.92
CA PHE A 237 -23.79 11.01 11.87
C PHE A 237 -24.89 10.43 10.99
N CYS A 238 -24.59 10.26 9.70
CA CYS A 238 -25.53 9.79 8.69
C CYS A 238 -25.13 8.38 8.24
N ASP A 239 -26.02 7.41 8.40
CA ASP A 239 -25.86 6.04 7.92
C ASP A 239 -27.01 5.64 6.99
N VAL A 240 -26.75 4.73 6.04
CA VAL A 240 -27.77 4.17 5.15
C VAL A 240 -28.00 2.70 5.49
N ILE A 241 -29.19 2.39 6.01
CA ILE A 241 -29.60 1.02 6.40
C ILE A 241 -30.87 0.69 5.62
N ASP A 242 -30.89 -0.44 4.90
CA ASP A 242 -32.03 -0.87 4.06
C ASP A 242 -32.56 0.21 3.11
N ASN A 243 -31.63 0.96 2.48
CA ASN A 243 -31.95 2.05 1.57
C ASN A 243 -32.70 3.22 2.24
N LYS A 244 -32.59 3.36 3.58
CA LYS A 244 -33.13 4.46 4.38
C LYS A 244 -32.00 5.20 5.09
N VAL A 245 -32.13 6.53 5.14
CA VAL A 245 -31.20 7.40 5.87
C VAL A 245 -31.56 7.36 7.36
N VAL A 246 -30.62 6.93 8.19
CA VAL A 246 -30.75 6.86 9.65
C VAL A 246 -29.74 7.82 10.27
N CYS A 247 -30.22 8.70 11.16
CA CYS A 247 -29.37 9.70 11.81
C CYS A 247 -29.03 9.30 13.26
N THR A 248 -27.73 9.23 13.56
CA THR A 248 -27.24 9.04 14.94
C THR A 248 -26.87 10.40 15.53
N CYS A 249 -27.72 10.94 16.38
CA CYS A 249 -27.58 12.30 16.92
C CYS A 249 -26.60 12.39 18.10
N VAL A 250 -25.83 13.49 18.14
CA VAL A 250 -24.95 13.82 19.28
C VAL A 250 -25.78 14.31 20.47
N GLY A 251 -25.28 14.08 21.70
CA GLY A 251 -26.02 14.31 22.94
C GLY A 251 -26.77 15.65 23.02
N GLY A 252 -28.04 15.60 23.44
CA GLY A 252 -28.96 16.74 23.48
C GLY A 252 -29.87 16.86 22.24
N TYR A 253 -29.61 16.09 21.19
CA TYR A 253 -30.44 16.02 19.99
C TYR A 253 -31.16 14.67 19.89
N VAL A 254 -32.37 14.68 19.34
CA VAL A 254 -33.17 13.48 19.06
C VAL A 254 -33.41 13.39 17.55
N SER A 255 -33.38 12.16 16.99
CA SER A 255 -33.74 11.95 15.59
C SER A 255 -35.25 12.17 15.43
N LYS A 256 -35.63 13.02 14.47
CA LYS A 256 -37.02 13.25 14.08
C LYS A 256 -37.17 12.98 12.59
N LYS A 257 -38.19 12.19 12.25
CA LYS A 257 -38.57 11.96 10.85
C LYS A 257 -39.15 13.23 10.25
N LEU A 258 -38.51 13.75 9.20
CA LEU A 258 -39.04 14.84 8.37
C LEU A 258 -39.95 14.30 7.26
N SER A 259 -39.62 13.12 6.73
CA SER A 259 -40.41 12.38 5.74
C SER A 259 -40.25 10.88 5.93
N GLU A 260 -40.94 10.04 5.13
CA GLU A 260 -40.74 8.58 5.15
C GLU A 260 -39.30 8.16 4.80
N GLU A 261 -38.54 9.04 4.15
CA GLU A 261 -37.20 8.76 3.61
C GLU A 261 -36.09 9.56 4.29
N LYS A 262 -36.42 10.51 5.18
CA LYS A 262 -35.45 11.41 5.82
C LYS A 262 -35.66 11.58 7.32
N GLU A 263 -34.54 11.50 8.03
CA GLU A 263 -34.41 11.84 9.44
C GLU A 263 -33.49 13.05 9.62
N GLN A 264 -33.69 13.82 10.68
CA GLN A 264 -32.82 14.93 11.06
C GLN A 264 -32.70 15.02 12.59
N CYS A 265 -31.52 15.43 13.06
CA CYS A 265 -31.27 15.67 14.47
C CYS A 265 -31.83 17.01 14.92
N VAL A 266 -32.76 16.99 15.88
CA VAL A 266 -33.42 18.19 16.42
C VAL A 266 -33.15 18.29 17.90
N PHE A 267 -32.86 19.49 18.38
CA PHE A 267 -32.63 19.73 19.80
C PHE A 267 -33.93 19.57 20.58
N ASN A 268 -33.93 18.76 21.64
CA ASN A 268 -35.10 18.55 22.48
C ASN A 268 -34.95 19.41 23.75
N TYR A 269 -35.83 20.41 23.91
CA TYR A 269 -35.84 21.33 25.04
C TYR A 269 -36.66 20.79 26.21
#